data_AF-A0A374V3A8-F1
#
_entry.id   AF-A0A374V3A8-F1
#
_cell.length_a   1.000
_cell.length_b   1.000
_cell.length_c   1.000
_cell.angle_alpha   90.00
_cell.angle_beta   90.00
_cell.angle_gamma   90.00
#
_symmetry.space_group_name_H-M   'P 1'
#
loop_
_entity.id
_entity.type
_entity.pdbx_description
1 polymer ?
#
loop_
_entity_poly.entity_id
_entity_poly.type
_entity_poly.pdbx_seq_one_letter_code
_entity_poly.pdbx_strand_id
1 'polypeptide(L)'
;MEKLAKAENPDVAEIAKLAEKKQQLDKDSETKLGAAAKKLVGMELPYELSEGLFYSIASQPMVTEAKANGTEDVTVSVSFRIKINVPLTIGKGESADYPICYKYMDAGGKVVGVSLQYPFGSFPNREAIELQAEQVLDKDLKLSYDQPKYNGATKVVFISKEEYDTLKK
;
A
#
# COMPACT_ATOMS: atom_id res chain seq x y z
N MET A 1 -6.34 18.84 40.27
CA MET A 1 -6.12 17.42 39.93
C MET A 1 -7.14 17.03 38.89
N GLU A 2 -6.71 16.99 37.63
CA GLU A 2 -7.51 16.58 36.47
C GLU A 2 -7.93 15.11 36.57
N LYS A 3 -9.19 14.84 36.23
CA LYS A 3 -9.72 13.49 36.04
C LYS A 3 -9.54 13.11 34.57
N LEU A 4 -8.66 12.15 34.31
CA LEU A 4 -8.52 11.48 33.01
C LEU A 4 -9.79 10.68 32.67
N ALA A 5 -10.39 10.99 31.53
CA ALA A 5 -11.44 10.19 30.93
C ALA A 5 -10.84 8.92 30.29
N LYS A 6 -11.38 7.75 30.63
CA LYS A 6 -11.13 6.50 29.91
C LYS A 6 -11.91 6.56 28.60
N ALA A 7 -11.22 6.55 27.46
CA ALA A 7 -11.83 6.31 26.17
C ALA A 7 -12.30 4.85 26.11
N GLU A 8 -13.58 4.64 25.82
CA GLU A 8 -14.18 3.33 25.55
C GLU A 8 -13.61 2.76 24.24
N ASN A 9 -13.11 1.53 24.29
CA ASN A 9 -12.68 0.78 23.11
C ASN A 9 -13.92 0.47 22.24
N PRO A 10 -13.94 0.81 20.94
CA PRO A 10 -15.06 0.45 20.09
C PRO A 10 -15.18 -1.06 19.89
N ASP A 11 -16.44 -1.51 19.90
CA ASP A 11 -16.98 -2.86 19.98
C ASP A 11 -16.56 -3.81 18.84
N VAL A 12 -15.69 -4.77 19.16
CA VAL A 12 -15.41 -5.97 18.33
C VAL A 12 -16.67 -6.86 18.19
N ALA A 13 -17.63 -6.74 19.11
CA ALA A 13 -18.86 -7.53 19.12
C ALA A 13 -19.91 -7.07 18.09
N GLU A 14 -19.91 -5.80 17.68
CA GLU A 14 -20.80 -5.31 16.61
C GLU A 14 -20.37 -5.82 15.23
N ILE A 15 -19.07 -6.04 15.02
CA ILE A 15 -18.51 -6.55 13.77
C ILE A 15 -18.97 -8.00 13.51
N ALA A 16 -19.10 -8.82 14.56
CA ALA A 16 -19.57 -10.21 14.44
C ALA A 16 -21.07 -10.31 14.12
N LYS A 17 -21.91 -9.41 14.66
CA LYS A 17 -23.36 -9.39 14.40
C LYS A 17 -23.73 -8.95 12.98
N LEU A 18 -22.83 -8.24 12.29
CA LEU A 18 -23.01 -7.84 10.90
C LEU A 18 -22.91 -9.03 9.92
N ALA A 19 -22.31 -10.15 10.33
CA ALA A 19 -22.13 -11.33 9.48
C ALA A 19 -23.40 -12.21 9.32
N GLU A 20 -24.32 -12.21 10.29
CA GLU A 20 -25.53 -13.07 10.27
C GLU A 20 -26.67 -12.55 9.40
N LYS A 21 -26.61 -11.30 8.90
CA LYS A 21 -27.74 -10.64 8.24
C LYS A 21 -27.70 -10.73 6.70
N LYS A 22 -27.22 -11.85 6.14
CA LYS A 22 -26.64 -11.94 4.79
C LYS A 22 -27.59 -12.11 3.56
N GLN A 23 -28.89 -11.83 3.63
CA GLN A 23 -29.78 -12.02 2.45
C GLN A 23 -30.76 -10.88 2.10
N GLN A 24 -30.66 -9.72 2.76
CA GLN A 24 -31.45 -8.52 2.42
C GLN A 24 -30.56 -7.29 2.13
N LEU A 25 -29.24 -7.49 2.05
CA LEU A 25 -28.23 -6.46 2.35
C LEU A 25 -27.34 -6.05 1.15
N ASP A 26 -27.55 -6.57 -0.05
CA ASP A 26 -26.60 -6.35 -1.16
C ASP A 26 -26.47 -4.88 -1.57
N LYS A 27 -27.57 -4.12 -1.63
CA LYS A 27 -27.52 -2.69 -2.00
C LYS A 27 -27.02 -1.78 -0.87
N ASP A 28 -27.38 -2.11 0.38
CA ASP A 28 -26.94 -1.34 1.55
C ASP A 28 -25.46 -1.58 1.87
N SER A 29 -24.94 -2.77 1.60
CA SER A 29 -23.54 -3.12 1.88
C SER A 29 -22.57 -2.45 0.92
N GLU A 30 -22.86 -2.44 -0.39
CA GLU A 30 -22.04 -1.72 -1.37
C GLU A 30 -22.03 -0.20 -1.10
N THR A 31 -23.18 0.37 -0.74
CA THR A 31 -23.28 1.80 -0.39
C THR A 31 -22.47 2.13 0.86
N LYS A 32 -22.54 1.30 1.91
CA LYS A 32 -21.75 1.45 3.14
C LYS A 32 -20.25 1.26 2.90
N LEU A 33 -19.88 0.27 2.09
CA LEU A 33 -18.49 0.02 1.73
C LEU A 33 -17.90 1.15 0.89
N GLY A 34 -18.68 1.69 -0.06
CA GLY A 34 -18.30 2.89 -0.81
C GLY A 34 -18.12 4.12 0.08
N ALA A 35 -18.99 4.31 1.07
CA ALA A 35 -18.84 5.38 2.06
C ALA A 35 -17.61 5.20 2.97
N ALA A 36 -17.31 3.96 3.36
CA ALA A 36 -16.10 3.62 4.12
C ALA A 36 -14.83 3.84 3.29
N ALA A 37 -14.81 3.41 2.03
CA ALA A 37 -13.70 3.61 1.10
C ALA A 37 -13.38 5.11 0.92
N LYS A 38 -14.40 5.95 0.72
CA LYS A 38 -14.19 7.41 0.60
C LYS A 38 -13.52 8.04 1.82
N LYS A 39 -13.73 7.51 3.03
CA LYS A 39 -13.07 8.00 4.25
C LYS A 39 -11.58 7.65 4.31
N LEU A 40 -11.13 6.68 3.51
CA LEU A 40 -9.71 6.33 3.43
C LEU A 40 -8.91 7.38 2.65
N VAL A 41 -9.54 8.12 1.73
CA VAL A 41 -8.86 9.16 0.95
C VAL A 41 -8.31 10.26 1.86
N GLY A 42 -7.03 10.58 1.68
CA GLY A 42 -6.28 11.50 2.52
C GLY A 42 -5.69 10.87 3.78
N MET A 43 -5.98 9.60 4.09
CA MET A 43 -5.31 8.91 5.19
C MET A 43 -3.87 8.60 4.84
N GLU A 44 -2.98 8.84 5.80
CA GLU A 44 -1.60 8.43 5.73
C GLU A 44 -1.49 6.93 6.01
N LEU A 45 -0.69 6.24 5.21
CA LEU A 45 -0.37 4.84 5.43
C LEU A 45 0.97 4.75 6.16
N PRO A 46 1.00 4.18 7.38
CA PRO A 46 2.25 3.94 8.08
C PRO A 46 3.21 3.13 7.21
N TYR A 47 4.49 3.49 7.24
CA TYR A 47 5.51 2.76 6.50
C TYR A 47 6.80 2.58 7.30
N GLU A 48 7.55 1.56 6.90
CA GLU A 48 8.95 1.35 7.29
C GLU A 48 9.79 1.13 6.04
N LEU A 49 11.07 1.46 6.14
CA LEU A 49 12.04 1.36 5.06
C LEU A 49 13.21 0.51 5.54
N SER A 50 13.49 -0.58 4.82
CA SER A 50 14.67 -1.40 5.10
C SER A 50 15.96 -0.67 4.72
N GLU A 51 17.06 -1.01 5.38
CA GLU A 51 18.36 -0.43 5.09
C GLU A 51 18.88 -0.83 3.70
N GLY A 52 19.77 0.00 3.13
CA GLY A 52 20.48 -0.32 1.90
C GLY A 52 19.67 -0.20 0.60
N LEU A 53 18.44 0.30 0.65
CA LEU A 53 17.65 0.56 -0.55
C LEU A 53 18.24 1.71 -1.38
N PHE A 54 18.14 1.61 -2.71
CA PHE A 54 18.65 2.62 -3.64
C PHE A 54 17.88 3.96 -3.57
N TYR A 55 16.80 4.00 -2.80
CA TYR A 55 15.92 5.15 -2.64
C TYR A 55 15.53 5.34 -1.17
N SER A 56 15.08 6.55 -0.86
CA SER A 56 14.41 6.92 0.38
C SER A 56 12.99 7.39 0.09
N ILE A 57 12.12 7.40 1.11
CA ILE A 57 10.77 7.99 0.99
C ILE A 57 10.86 9.50 1.21
N ALA A 58 10.41 10.26 0.22
CA ALA A 58 10.47 11.74 0.18
C ALA A 58 9.12 12.40 0.55
N SER A 59 8.05 11.62 0.68
CA SER A 59 6.77 12.06 1.24
C SER A 59 6.05 10.89 1.88
N GLN A 60 5.32 11.16 2.97
CA GLN A 60 4.45 10.18 3.60
C GLN A 60 3.51 9.53 2.56
N PRO A 61 3.44 8.19 2.49
CA PRO A 61 2.47 7.52 1.63
C PRO A 61 1.05 7.87 2.04
N MET A 62 0.26 8.32 1.07
CA MET A 62 -1.08 8.82 1.30
C MET A 62 -2.06 8.17 0.33
N VAL A 63 -3.22 7.79 0.84
CA VAL A 63 -4.31 7.29 0.01
C VAL A 63 -4.87 8.42 -0.84
N THR A 64 -4.72 8.33 -2.15
CA THR A 64 -5.22 9.33 -3.11
C THR A 64 -6.54 8.91 -3.74
N GLU A 65 -6.79 7.61 -3.85
CA GLU A 65 -8.07 7.08 -4.33
C GLU A 65 -8.44 5.85 -3.53
N ALA A 66 -9.74 5.67 -3.30
CA ALA A 66 -10.28 4.45 -2.72
C ALA A 66 -11.65 4.18 -3.32
N LYS A 67 -11.86 2.97 -3.81
CA LYS A 67 -13.07 2.58 -4.53
C LYS A 67 -13.55 1.21 -4.06
N ALA A 68 -14.81 1.12 -3.67
CA ALA A 68 -15.46 -0.16 -3.45
C ALA A 68 -15.70 -0.89 -4.79
N ASN A 69 -15.44 -2.19 -4.83
CA ASN A 69 -15.74 -3.05 -5.97
C ASN A 69 -16.77 -4.10 -5.54
N GLY A 70 -18.06 -3.79 -5.71
CA GLY A 70 -19.13 -4.65 -5.19
C GLY A 70 -19.28 -4.54 -3.67
N THR A 71 -19.76 -5.61 -3.03
CA THR A 71 -20.18 -5.61 -1.62
C THR A 71 -19.08 -5.99 -0.65
N GLU A 72 -17.97 -6.53 -1.16
CA GLU A 72 -16.91 -7.15 -0.39
C GLU A 72 -15.55 -6.82 -1.03
N ASP A 73 -15.26 -5.62 -1.55
CA ASP A 73 -13.88 -5.30 -1.99
C ASP A 73 -13.64 -3.79 -2.00
N VAL A 74 -12.42 -3.35 -1.68
CA VAL A 74 -12.02 -1.93 -1.80
C VAL A 74 -10.63 -1.85 -2.43
N THR A 75 -10.49 -1.26 -3.61
CA THR A 75 -9.18 -0.92 -4.17
C THR A 75 -8.73 0.44 -3.64
N VAL A 76 -7.43 0.57 -3.33
CA VAL A 76 -6.85 1.81 -2.83
C VAL A 76 -5.61 2.19 -3.66
N SER A 77 -5.57 3.43 -4.15
CA SER A 77 -4.37 4.01 -4.76
C SER A 77 -3.62 4.80 -3.68
N VAL A 78 -2.32 4.55 -3.53
CA VAL A 78 -1.45 5.25 -2.59
C VAL A 78 -0.34 5.95 -3.36
N SER A 79 -0.27 7.26 -3.20
CA SER A 79 0.76 8.09 -3.83
C SER A 79 1.81 8.49 -2.80
N PHE A 80 3.06 8.51 -3.25
CA PHE A 80 4.22 8.92 -2.46
C PHE A 80 5.35 9.30 -3.40
N ARG A 81 6.41 9.87 -2.86
CA ARG A 81 7.60 10.24 -3.62
C ARG A 81 8.77 9.46 -3.11
N ILE A 82 9.63 9.06 -4.04
CA ILE A 82 10.94 8.49 -3.70
C ILE A 82 12.04 9.50 -4.03
N LYS A 83 13.09 9.51 -3.21
CA LYS A 83 14.33 10.22 -3.48
C LYS A 83 15.42 9.19 -3.80
N ILE A 84 16.11 9.35 -4.91
CA ILE A 84 17.21 8.48 -5.30
C ILE A 84 18.41 8.73 -4.39
N ASN A 85 18.97 7.68 -3.79
CA ASN A 85 20.07 7.80 -2.83
C ASN A 85 21.44 7.90 -3.52
N VAL A 86 21.61 7.22 -4.67
CA VAL A 86 22.85 7.18 -5.45
C VAL A 86 22.53 7.27 -6.93
N PRO A 87 23.41 7.82 -7.79
CA PRO A 87 23.13 7.91 -9.23
C PRO A 87 22.85 6.53 -9.83
N LEU A 88 21.84 6.45 -10.70
CA LEU A 88 21.43 5.20 -11.33
C LEU A 88 21.43 5.34 -12.85
N THR A 89 21.95 4.32 -13.51
CA THR A 89 21.82 4.13 -14.96
C THR A 89 20.93 2.94 -15.22
N ILE A 90 19.87 3.14 -16.01
CA ILE A 90 18.91 2.10 -16.38
C ILE A 90 19.03 1.90 -17.89
N GLY A 91 19.33 0.66 -18.29
CA GLY A 91 19.60 0.31 -19.68
C GLY A 91 18.44 0.57 -20.64
N LYS A 92 18.74 0.67 -21.94
CA LYS A 92 17.72 0.76 -22.99
C LYS A 92 16.86 -0.51 -22.98
N GLY A 93 15.54 -0.35 -22.92
CA GLY A 93 14.60 -1.48 -22.86
C GLY A 93 14.59 -2.28 -21.53
N GLU A 94 15.47 -1.97 -20.58
CA GLU A 94 15.56 -2.67 -19.29
C GLU A 94 14.45 -2.20 -18.34
N SER A 95 13.62 -3.14 -17.90
CA SER A 95 12.47 -2.86 -17.03
C SER A 95 12.54 -3.53 -15.67
N ALA A 96 13.41 -4.52 -15.51
CA ALA A 96 13.57 -5.26 -14.27
C ALA A 96 14.54 -4.57 -13.27
N ASP A 97 15.29 -3.58 -13.74
CA ASP A 97 16.27 -2.84 -12.94
C ASP A 97 15.60 -2.04 -11.82
N TYR A 98 16.22 -2.08 -10.64
CA TYR A 98 15.83 -1.30 -9.45
C TYR A 98 14.33 -1.40 -9.09
N PRO A 99 13.81 -2.62 -8.80
CA PRO A 99 12.43 -2.78 -8.38
C PRO A 99 12.20 -2.15 -7.01
N ILE A 100 11.01 -1.58 -6.82
CA ILE A 100 10.49 -1.19 -5.52
C ILE A 100 9.74 -2.40 -4.97
N CYS A 101 10.34 -3.10 -4.01
CA CYS A 101 9.74 -4.24 -3.34
C CYS A 101 9.16 -3.83 -1.98
N TYR A 102 8.01 -4.40 -1.63
CA TYR A 102 7.34 -4.08 -0.37
C TYR A 102 6.46 -5.23 0.11
N LYS A 103 6.24 -5.28 1.42
CA LYS A 103 5.35 -6.21 2.10
C LYS A 103 4.31 -5.48 2.91
N TYR A 104 3.16 -6.10 3.06
CA TYR A 104 2.04 -5.60 3.85
C TYR A 104 2.00 -6.31 5.19
N MET A 105 1.88 -5.52 6.26
CA MET A 105 1.82 -6.02 7.63
C MET A 105 0.43 -5.74 8.20
N ASP A 106 -0.16 -6.73 8.87
CA ASP A 106 -1.36 -6.51 9.67
C ASP A 106 -1.04 -5.89 11.05
N ALA A 107 -2.09 -5.57 11.81
CA ALA A 107 -1.96 -5.00 13.16
C ALA A 107 -1.24 -5.92 14.16
N GLY A 108 -1.21 -7.23 13.89
CA GLY A 108 -0.49 -8.23 14.68
C GLY A 108 0.98 -8.38 14.29
N GLY A 109 1.45 -7.63 13.28
CA GLY A 109 2.83 -7.71 12.78
C GLY A 109 3.08 -8.92 11.88
N LYS A 110 2.03 -9.55 11.32
CA LYS A 110 2.18 -10.64 10.35
C LYS A 110 2.21 -10.09 8.93
N VAL A 111 3.05 -10.70 8.08
CA VAL A 111 3.03 -10.46 6.63
C VAL A 111 1.75 -11.04 6.04
N VAL A 112 0.89 -10.18 5.49
CA VAL A 112 -0.34 -10.60 4.81
C VAL A 112 -0.16 -10.67 3.29
N GLY A 113 0.83 -9.97 2.73
CA GLY A 113 1.25 -10.19 1.36
C GLY A 113 2.48 -9.40 0.96
N VAL A 114 2.98 -9.66 -0.25
CA VAL A 114 4.17 -9.04 -0.81
C VAL A 114 3.94 -8.66 -2.25
N SER A 115 4.55 -7.57 -2.69
CA SER A 115 4.45 -7.08 -4.06
C SER A 115 5.73 -6.36 -4.47
N LEU A 116 5.89 -6.17 -5.79
CA LEU A 116 6.93 -5.35 -6.36
C LEU A 116 6.37 -4.45 -7.46
N GLN A 117 7.05 -3.35 -7.72
CA GLN A 117 6.77 -2.45 -8.82
C GLN A 117 8.07 -2.15 -9.56
N TYR A 118 7.99 -2.06 -10.88
CA TYR A 118 9.08 -1.59 -11.73
C TYR A 118 8.85 -0.12 -12.06
N PRO A 119 9.48 0.82 -11.32
CA PRO A 119 9.14 2.24 -11.37
C PRO A 119 9.48 2.92 -12.71
N PHE A 120 10.19 2.25 -13.62
CA PHE A 120 10.70 2.79 -14.87
C PHE A 120 10.08 2.15 -16.12
N GLY A 121 9.20 1.17 -15.95
CA GLY A 121 8.44 0.50 -17.01
C GLY A 121 9.29 -0.29 -18.02
N SER A 122 8.60 -1.05 -18.87
CA SER A 122 9.17 -1.73 -20.04
C SER A 122 8.49 -1.19 -21.29
N PHE A 123 9.21 -0.39 -22.08
CA PHE A 123 8.73 0.01 -23.39
C PHE A 123 9.80 -0.36 -24.42
N PRO A 124 9.42 -1.01 -25.55
CA PRO A 124 10.37 -1.57 -26.51
C PRO A 124 11.33 -0.53 -27.13
N ASN A 125 10.99 0.75 -27.05
CA ASN A 125 11.79 1.87 -27.55
C ASN A 125 12.19 2.87 -26.46
N ARG A 126 12.15 2.49 -25.17
CA ARG A 126 12.58 3.39 -24.10
C ARG A 126 14.09 3.56 -24.16
N GLU A 127 14.55 4.79 -24.32
CA GLU A 127 15.96 5.11 -24.17
C GLU A 127 16.46 4.83 -22.74
N ALA A 128 17.78 4.79 -22.59
CA ALA A 128 18.41 4.69 -21.29
C ALA A 128 17.99 5.86 -20.39
N ILE A 129 17.85 5.61 -19.09
CA ILE A 129 17.52 6.62 -18.10
C ILE A 129 18.71 6.81 -17.18
N GLU A 130 19.16 8.05 -17.05
CA GLU A 130 20.15 8.47 -16.07
C GLU A 130 19.44 9.24 -14.96
N LEU A 131 19.58 8.78 -13.72
CA LEU A 131 19.04 9.44 -12.53
C LEU A 131 20.17 9.95 -11.68
N GLN A 132 20.05 11.20 -11.25
CA GLN A 132 21.01 11.81 -10.33
C GLN A 132 20.68 11.42 -8.88
N ALA A 133 21.69 11.44 -8.02
CA ALA A 133 21.46 11.39 -6.58
C ALA A 133 20.55 12.55 -6.16
N GLU A 134 19.75 12.33 -5.13
CA GLU A 134 18.75 13.26 -4.60
C GLU A 134 17.59 13.62 -5.53
N GLN A 135 17.58 13.11 -6.77
CA GLN A 135 16.45 13.30 -7.67
C GLN A 135 15.18 12.70 -7.05
N VAL A 136 14.12 13.50 -7.02
CA VAL A 136 12.81 13.11 -6.48
C VAL A 136 11.91 12.70 -7.64
N LEU A 137 11.25 11.55 -7.49
CA LEU A 137 10.33 11.01 -8.47
C LEU A 137 8.97 10.75 -7.81
N ASP A 138 7.90 11.16 -8.49
CA ASP A 138 6.55 10.78 -8.11
C ASP A 138 6.32 9.29 -8.42
N LYS A 139 5.75 8.59 -7.44
CA LYS A 139 5.41 7.17 -7.56
C LYS A 139 4.02 6.91 -7.01
N ASP A 140 3.25 6.20 -7.81
CA ASP A 140 1.96 5.68 -7.39
C ASP A 140 2.09 4.17 -7.19
N LEU A 141 1.80 3.74 -5.97
CA LEU A 141 1.52 2.35 -5.68
C LEU A 141 0.02 2.14 -5.82
N LYS A 142 -0.38 1.28 -6.76
CA LYS A 142 -1.73 0.74 -6.74
C LYS A 142 -1.76 -0.41 -5.75
N LEU A 143 -2.27 -0.16 -4.56
CA LEU A 143 -2.53 -1.19 -3.57
C LEU A 143 -3.93 -1.75 -3.84
N SER A 144 -4.04 -2.73 -4.73
CA SER A 144 -5.28 -3.51 -4.80
C SER A 144 -5.38 -4.36 -3.54
N TYR A 145 -6.24 -3.97 -2.59
CA TYR A 145 -6.72 -4.90 -1.58
C TYR A 145 -7.70 -5.86 -2.23
N ASP A 146 -7.22 -6.83 -3.03
CA ASP A 146 -8.02 -8.01 -3.38
C ASP A 146 -8.32 -8.76 -2.07
N GLN A 147 -9.60 -8.92 -1.73
CA GLN A 147 -10.03 -9.34 -0.39
C GLN A 147 -9.58 -10.70 0.15
N PRO A 148 -9.02 -11.67 -0.60
CA PRO A 148 -8.45 -12.85 0.06
C PRO A 148 -7.04 -12.61 0.64
N LYS A 149 -6.27 -11.63 0.12
CA LYS A 149 -4.81 -11.56 0.36
C LYS A 149 -4.33 -10.38 1.19
N TYR A 150 -5.08 -9.27 1.28
CA TYR A 150 -4.57 -8.06 1.95
C TYR A 150 -5.53 -7.48 3.01
N ASN A 151 -6.60 -8.21 3.33
CA ASN A 151 -7.56 -7.80 4.34
C ASN A 151 -6.85 -7.59 5.69
N GLY A 152 -6.91 -6.35 6.21
CA GLY A 152 -6.31 -5.99 7.50
C GLY A 152 -4.87 -5.45 7.46
N ALA A 153 -4.30 -5.13 6.30
CA ALA A 153 -3.00 -4.45 6.26
C ALA A 153 -3.10 -3.05 6.90
N THR A 154 -2.19 -2.76 7.84
CA THR A 154 -2.12 -1.48 8.56
C THR A 154 -0.81 -0.73 8.33
N LYS A 155 0.18 -1.39 7.71
CA LYS A 155 1.50 -0.82 7.41
C LYS A 155 2.09 -1.44 6.15
N VAL A 156 2.86 -0.63 5.40
CA VAL A 156 3.71 -1.11 4.31
C VAL A 156 5.16 -1.08 4.74
N VAL A 157 5.90 -2.15 4.51
CA VAL A 157 7.35 -2.19 4.75
C VAL A 157 8.04 -2.32 3.40
N PHE A 158 8.83 -1.33 3.04
CA PHE A 158 9.67 -1.37 1.85
C PHE A 158 10.91 -2.23 2.14
N ILE A 159 11.15 -3.22 1.28
CA ILE A 159 12.13 -4.29 1.50
C ILE A 159 13.06 -4.44 0.31
N SER A 160 14.16 -5.17 0.52
CA SER A 160 15.09 -5.51 -0.56
C SER A 160 14.45 -6.53 -1.53
N LYS A 161 15.02 -6.62 -2.74
CA LYS A 161 14.62 -7.64 -3.72
C LYS A 161 14.89 -9.06 -3.21
N GLU A 162 15.99 -9.25 -2.48
CA GLU A 162 16.37 -10.53 -1.87
C GLU A 162 15.34 -11.00 -0.83
N GLU A 163 14.89 -10.10 0.03
CA GLU A 163 13.84 -10.41 1.01
C GLU A 163 12.53 -10.74 0.30
N TYR A 164 12.14 -9.95 -0.71
CA TYR A 164 10.95 -10.22 -1.50
C TYR A 164 10.98 -11.62 -2.15
N ASP A 165 12.11 -12.00 -2.75
CA ASP A 165 12.27 -13.31 -3.40
C ASP A 165 12.22 -14.47 -2.40
N THR A 166 12.54 -14.21 -1.13
CA THR A 166 12.41 -15.18 -0.04
C THR A 166 10.95 -15.33 0.39
N LEU A 167 10.21 -14.23 0.50
CA LEU A 167 8.82 -14.22 0.96
C LEU A 167 7.80 -14.66 -0.10
N LYS A 168 8.16 -14.61 -1.39
CA LYS A 168 7.29 -15.05 -2.49
C LYS A 168 7.23 -16.58 -2.65
N LYS A 169 8.22 -17.31 -2.14
CA LYS A 169 8.32 -18.77 -2.23
C LYS A 169 7.36 -19.46 -1.28
#